data_AF-A0AAV0N334-F1
#
_entry.id   AF-A0AAV0N334-F1
#
_cell.length_a   1.000
_cell.length_b   1.000
_cell.length_c   1.000
_cell.angle_alpha   90.00
_cell.angle_beta   90.00
_cell.angle_gamma   90.00
#
_symmetry.space_group_name_H-M   'P 1'
#
loop_
_entity.id
_entity.type
_entity.pdbx_description
1 polymer ?
#
loop_
_entity_poly.entity_id
_entity_poly.type
_entity_poly.pdbx_seq_one_letter_code
_entity_poly.pdbx_strand_id
1 'polypeptide(L)'
;MQAAASTAMAAHAILSTSPSSCALLSPPPALRSLFHGVNLPLRQSMASLSLAAPSTRKPLTVVAATKKAVAVLKGTSSVEGVVTLTQEDDGPTTVNVRITGLTPGLHGFHLHEYGDTTNGCISTGPHFNPNGLTHGAPEDEVRHAGDLGNIIANADGILPLFSSC
;
A
#
# COMPACT_ATOMS: atom_id res chain seq x y z
N MET A 1 -27.32 -10.29 -19.56
CA MET A 1 -26.19 -11.14 -19.09
C MET A 1 -24.93 -10.32 -19.31
N GLN A 2 -24.42 -9.71 -18.25
CA GLN A 2 -23.37 -8.69 -18.30
C GLN A 2 -22.01 -9.40 -18.17
N ALA A 3 -21.15 -9.24 -19.16
CA ALA A 3 -19.82 -9.86 -19.17
C ALA A 3 -18.87 -9.00 -18.33
N ALA A 4 -18.41 -9.52 -17.19
CA ALA A 4 -17.36 -8.90 -16.40
C ALA A 4 -16.00 -9.13 -17.10
N ALA A 5 -15.40 -8.08 -17.64
CA ALA A 5 -14.04 -8.10 -18.15
C ALA A 5 -13.04 -8.00 -16.99
N SER A 6 -12.87 -9.08 -16.24
CA SER A 6 -11.77 -9.19 -15.26
C SER A 6 -10.46 -9.34 -16.00
N THR A 7 -9.56 -8.36 -15.85
CA THR A 7 -8.25 -8.37 -16.47
C THR A 7 -7.18 -8.41 -15.37
N ALA A 8 -6.20 -9.30 -15.48
CA ALA A 8 -5.22 -9.57 -14.42
C ALA A 8 -4.13 -8.49 -14.39
N MET A 9 -3.81 -8.01 -13.19
CA MET A 9 -2.75 -7.03 -12.90
C MET A 9 -1.47 -7.77 -12.51
N ALA A 10 -0.40 -7.68 -13.31
CA ALA A 10 0.93 -8.09 -12.89
C ALA A 10 1.74 -6.86 -12.46
N ALA A 11 2.19 -6.82 -11.20
CA ALA A 11 3.11 -5.81 -10.66
C ALA A 11 4.49 -6.46 -10.41
N HIS A 12 5.54 -5.96 -11.06
CA HIS A 12 6.92 -6.33 -10.75
C HIS A 12 7.48 -5.33 -9.73
N ALA A 13 7.71 -5.78 -8.49
CA ALA A 13 8.47 -5.04 -7.49
C ALA A 13 9.85 -5.69 -7.33
N ILE A 14 10.92 -4.97 -7.71
CA ILE A 14 12.30 -5.41 -7.46
C ILE A 14 12.69 -4.91 -6.06
N LEU A 15 12.67 -5.79 -5.06
CA LEU A 15 13.21 -5.53 -3.74
C LEU A 15 14.60 -6.16 -3.63
N SER A 16 15.62 -5.31 -3.53
CA SER A 16 16.96 -5.71 -3.09
C SER A 16 17.01 -5.63 -1.57
N THR A 17 17.21 -6.76 -0.90
CA THR A 17 17.53 -6.79 0.54
C THR A 17 18.80 -7.62 0.76
N SER A 18 19.74 -7.01 1.47
CA SER A 18 20.98 -7.65 1.94
C SER A 18 20.72 -8.37 3.26
N PRO A 19 21.37 -9.52 3.55
CA PRO A 19 21.16 -10.25 4.78
C PRO A 19 22.06 -9.73 5.91
N SER A 20 21.51 -9.59 7.11
CA SER A 20 22.29 -9.60 8.36
C SER A 20 21.50 -10.32 9.45
N SER A 21 22.09 -11.45 9.82
CA SER A 21 21.93 -12.39 10.93
C SER A 21 21.19 -11.93 12.19
N CYS A 22 20.45 -12.84 12.85
CA CYS A 22 20.98 -13.65 13.96
C CYS A 22 19.87 -14.47 14.66
N ALA A 23 20.27 -15.62 15.17
CA ALA A 23 19.43 -16.69 15.71
C ALA A 23 19.20 -16.59 17.24
N LEU A 24 18.08 -17.21 17.65
CA LEU A 24 17.86 -18.04 18.86
C LEU A 24 18.07 -17.46 20.27
N LEU A 25 17.05 -17.57 21.13
CA LEU A 25 16.90 -18.55 22.24
C LEU A 25 16.03 -18.01 23.40
N SER A 26 15.31 -18.92 24.05
CA SER A 26 14.26 -18.79 25.07
C SER A 26 14.73 -18.35 26.49
N PRO A 27 13.81 -17.92 27.39
CA PRO A 27 14.15 -17.57 28.78
C PRO A 27 13.81 -18.66 29.83
N PRO A 28 14.59 -18.79 30.94
CA PRO A 28 14.17 -19.45 32.17
C PRO A 28 13.85 -18.43 33.32
N PRO A 29 13.23 -18.87 34.43
CA PRO A 29 12.65 -17.97 35.45
C PRO A 29 13.66 -17.53 36.52
N ALA A 30 13.46 -16.33 37.07
CA ALA A 30 14.28 -15.79 38.15
C ALA A 30 13.74 -16.15 39.54
N LEU A 31 14.64 -16.74 40.33
CA LEU A 31 14.50 -17.14 41.73
C LEU A 31 14.67 -15.91 42.66
N ARG A 32 13.88 -15.84 43.73
CA ARG A 32 14.01 -14.86 44.81
C ARG A 32 15.30 -15.10 45.60
N SER A 33 16.03 -14.03 45.92
CA SER A 33 17.03 -14.03 47.00
C SER A 33 17.00 -12.71 47.76
N LEU A 34 17.06 -12.84 49.08
CA LEU A 34 16.91 -11.82 50.10
C LEU A 34 18.32 -11.49 50.63
N PHE A 35 18.85 -10.30 50.34
CA PHE A 35 20.05 -9.80 51.00
C PHE A 35 19.80 -8.43 51.62
N HIS A 36 19.94 -8.38 52.93
CA HIS A 36 20.10 -7.19 53.74
C HIS A 36 21.58 -6.78 53.71
N GLY A 37 21.89 -5.50 53.55
CA GLY A 37 23.27 -5.06 53.78
C GLY A 37 23.62 -3.64 53.33
N VAL A 38 23.58 -2.74 54.30
CA VAL A 38 24.46 -1.57 54.53
C VAL A 38 24.35 -0.38 53.55
N ASN A 39 23.82 0.71 54.11
CA ASN A 39 23.71 2.05 53.53
C ASN A 39 25.03 2.82 53.76
N LEU A 40 25.63 3.36 52.71
CA LEU A 40 26.83 4.21 52.79
C LEU A 40 26.52 5.54 52.05
N PRO A 41 26.63 6.71 52.70
CA PRO A 41 26.31 7.97 52.04
C PRO A 41 27.50 8.42 51.22
N LEU A 42 27.53 8.08 49.93
CA LEU A 42 28.51 8.66 49.01
C LEU A 42 27.99 10.01 48.49
N ARG A 43 28.53 11.08 49.07
CA ARG A 43 28.33 12.47 48.63
C ARG A 43 29.02 12.66 47.28
N GLN A 44 28.28 12.50 46.18
CA GLN A 44 28.75 12.89 44.85
C GLN A 44 28.22 14.28 44.51
N SER A 45 29.08 15.27 44.69
CA SER A 45 28.92 16.60 44.10
C SER A 45 29.21 16.49 42.60
N MET A 46 28.19 16.32 41.78
CA MET A 46 28.29 16.51 40.34
C MET A 46 27.75 17.89 40.00
N ALA A 47 28.69 18.79 39.70
CA ALA A 47 28.41 20.12 39.20
C ALA A 47 27.62 20.00 37.88
N SER A 48 26.44 20.62 37.84
CA SER A 48 25.65 20.78 36.63
C SER A 48 26.35 21.80 35.74
N LEU A 49 27.05 21.33 34.70
CA LEU A 49 27.40 22.18 33.56
C LEU A 49 26.26 22.11 32.56
N SER A 50 25.35 23.08 32.67
CA SER A 50 24.39 23.37 31.60
C SER A 50 25.12 24.13 30.51
N LEU A 51 25.38 23.46 29.39
CA LEU A 51 25.78 24.09 28.12
C LEU A 51 24.60 23.99 27.15
N ALA A 52 23.56 24.79 27.39
CA ALA A 52 22.50 24.98 26.41
C ALA A 52 22.98 25.98 25.34
N ALA A 53 23.73 25.49 24.35
CA ALA A 53 23.96 26.25 23.12
C ALA A 53 22.67 26.19 22.27
N PRO A 54 22.07 27.32 21.87
CA PRO A 54 20.99 27.33 20.90
C PRO A 54 21.56 26.95 19.52
N SER A 55 21.54 25.65 19.21
CA SER A 55 21.76 25.18 17.85
C SER A 55 20.52 25.53 17.03
N THR A 56 20.63 26.54 16.16
CA THR A 56 19.64 26.81 15.13
C THR A 56 19.67 25.68 14.11
N ARG A 57 18.85 24.64 14.35
CA ARG A 57 18.66 23.59 13.35
C ARG A 57 17.93 24.21 12.18
N LYS A 58 18.61 24.27 11.02
CA LYS A 58 17.95 24.52 9.75
C LYS A 58 16.81 23.49 9.64
N PRO A 59 15.56 23.91 9.40
CA PRO A 59 14.48 22.97 9.18
C PRO A 59 14.85 22.12 7.96
N LEU A 60 14.86 20.80 8.15
CA LEU A 60 14.97 19.86 7.04
C LEU A 60 13.66 19.96 6.28
N THR A 61 13.69 20.52 5.08
CA THR A 61 12.57 20.43 4.14
C THR A 61 12.49 18.98 3.69
N VAL A 62 11.47 18.26 4.15
CA VAL A 62 11.10 16.96 3.58
C VAL A 62 10.64 17.25 2.16
N VAL A 63 11.41 16.80 1.17
CA VAL A 63 11.00 16.88 -0.23
C VAL A 63 9.91 15.82 -0.40
N ALA A 64 8.74 16.25 -0.86
CA ALA A 64 7.59 15.38 -1.09
C ALA A 64 8.00 14.14 -1.90
N ALA A 65 7.65 12.95 -1.40
CA ALA A 65 8.05 11.69 -2.00
C ALA A 65 6.89 11.10 -2.81
N THR A 66 6.96 11.25 -4.14
CA THR A 66 5.97 10.65 -5.04
C THR A 66 6.09 9.12 -5.06
N LYS A 67 5.03 8.43 -4.67
CA LYS A 67 4.90 6.96 -4.80
C LYS A 67 4.28 6.66 -6.17
N LYS A 68 4.83 5.68 -6.89
CA LYS A 68 4.32 5.27 -8.21
C LYS A 68 4.20 3.76 -8.30
N ALA A 69 3.14 3.28 -8.93
CA ALA A 69 2.96 1.89 -9.28
C ALA A 69 2.40 1.77 -10.69
N VAL A 70 2.75 0.68 -11.38
CA VAL A 70 2.23 0.37 -12.71
C VAL A 70 1.75 -1.07 -12.70
N ALA A 71 0.59 -1.29 -13.32
CA ALA A 71 0.05 -2.61 -13.50
C ALA A 71 -0.38 -2.80 -14.95
N VAL A 72 0.08 -3.92 -15.53
CA VAL A 72 -0.22 -4.28 -16.91
C VAL A 72 -1.37 -5.27 -16.90
N LEU A 73 -2.42 -4.92 -17.64
CA LEU A 73 -3.65 -5.66 -17.76
C LEU A 73 -3.57 -6.63 -18.94
N LYS A 74 -3.58 -7.93 -18.64
CA LYS A 74 -3.66 -9.02 -19.62
C LYS A 74 -4.60 -10.14 -19.15
N GLY A 75 -5.17 -10.85 -20.11
CA GLY A 75 -6.06 -11.97 -19.86
C GLY A 75 -6.11 -12.92 -21.06
N THR A 76 -7.14 -13.77 -21.10
CA THR A 76 -7.39 -14.70 -22.22
C THR A 76 -8.18 -14.06 -23.37
N SER A 77 -8.73 -12.86 -23.17
CA SER A 77 -9.48 -12.10 -24.17
C SER A 77 -8.58 -11.12 -24.95
N SER A 78 -9.16 -10.36 -25.87
CA SER A 78 -8.50 -9.24 -26.55
C SER A 78 -8.35 -7.98 -25.68
N VAL A 79 -8.79 -8.02 -24.42
CA VAL A 79 -8.70 -6.87 -23.51
C VAL A 79 -7.27 -6.74 -23.01
N GLU A 80 -6.70 -5.55 -23.19
CA GLU A 80 -5.37 -5.22 -22.70
C GLU A 80 -5.30 -3.77 -22.25
N GLY A 81 -4.40 -3.48 -21.31
CA GLY A 81 -4.23 -2.11 -20.84
C GLY A 81 -3.07 -1.90 -19.90
N VAL A 82 -2.89 -0.65 -19.51
CA VAL A 82 -1.91 -0.22 -18.51
C VAL A 82 -2.61 0.71 -17.54
N VAL A 83 -2.34 0.49 -16.26
CA VAL A 83 -2.81 1.32 -15.16
C VAL A 83 -1.61 1.90 -14.45
N THR A 84 -1.61 3.21 -14.25
CA THR A 84 -0.59 3.91 -13.48
C THR A 84 -1.24 4.51 -12.25
N LEU A 85 -0.67 4.23 -11.08
CA LEU A 85 -1.06 4.84 -9.82
C LEU A 85 0.04 5.79 -9.39
N THR A 86 -0.34 7.01 -9.02
CA THR A 86 0.57 8.02 -8.48
C THR A 86 -0.02 8.64 -7.23
N GLN A 87 0.76 8.69 -6.16
CA GLN A 87 0.38 9.32 -4.91
C GLN A 87 1.48 10.29 -4.49
N GLU A 88 1.11 11.54 -4.29
CA GLU A 88 2.01 12.54 -3.71
C GLU A 88 1.88 12.49 -2.19
N ASP A 89 3.00 12.24 -1.50
CA ASP A 89 3.06 12.07 -0.05
C ASP A 89 2.00 11.09 0.47
N ASP A 90 1.15 11.54 1.40
CA ASP A 90 0.00 10.79 1.93
C ASP A 90 -1.33 11.35 1.41
N GLY A 91 -1.29 12.04 0.26
CA GLY A 91 -2.45 12.58 -0.43
C GLY A 91 -3.28 11.53 -1.18
N PRO A 92 -4.28 11.96 -1.96
CA PRO A 92 -5.07 11.05 -2.80
C PRO A 92 -4.21 10.31 -3.83
N THR A 93 -4.64 9.12 -4.22
CA THR A 93 -3.96 8.33 -5.25
C THR A 93 -4.65 8.55 -6.58
N THR A 94 -3.95 9.19 -7.52
CA THR A 94 -4.41 9.29 -8.89
C THR A 94 -4.26 7.96 -9.60
N VAL A 95 -5.32 7.49 -10.25
CA VAL A 95 -5.37 6.25 -11.03
C VAL A 95 -5.64 6.59 -12.50
N ASN A 96 -4.62 6.43 -13.34
CA ASN A 96 -4.71 6.62 -14.79
C ASN A 96 -4.83 5.27 -15.49
N VAL A 97 -5.87 5.13 -16.33
CA VAL A 97 -6.22 3.87 -16.97
C VAL A 97 -6.24 4.05 -18.49
N ARG A 98 -5.54 3.16 -19.21
CA ARG A 98 -5.63 3.03 -20.67
C ARG A 98 -5.90 1.58 -21.02
N ILE A 99 -7.09 1.29 -21.54
CA ILE A 99 -7.55 -0.06 -21.89
C ILE A 99 -8.15 -0.05 -23.29
N THR A 100 -7.90 -1.12 -24.04
CA THR A 100 -8.48 -1.39 -25.37
C THR A 100 -9.07 -2.80 -25.42
N GLY A 101 -9.94 -3.03 -26.41
CA GLY A 101 -10.54 -4.35 -26.65
C GLY A 101 -11.73 -4.67 -25.75
N LEU A 102 -12.26 -3.67 -25.03
CA LEU A 102 -13.50 -3.78 -24.26
C LEU A 102 -14.72 -3.78 -25.20
N THR A 103 -15.84 -4.34 -24.76
CA THR A 103 -17.12 -4.06 -25.42
C THR A 103 -17.57 -2.63 -25.11
N PRO A 104 -18.32 -1.94 -25.99
CA PRO A 104 -18.84 -0.61 -25.67
C PRO A 104 -19.71 -0.59 -24.40
N GLY A 105 -19.61 0.48 -23.60
CA GLY A 105 -20.41 0.69 -22.40
C GLY A 105 -19.63 0.65 -21.08
N LEU A 106 -20.37 0.43 -19.98
CA LEU A 106 -19.86 0.43 -18.61
C LEU A 106 -19.16 -0.88 -18.26
N HIS A 107 -17.99 -0.78 -17.64
CA HIS A 107 -17.24 -1.91 -17.06
C HIS A 107 -16.83 -1.58 -15.62
N GLY A 108 -17.08 -2.50 -14.70
CA GLY A 108 -16.61 -2.36 -13.33
C GLY A 108 -15.08 -2.43 -13.26
N PHE A 109 -14.49 -1.58 -12.43
CA PHE A 109 -13.05 -1.49 -12.26
C PHE A 109 -12.71 -1.58 -10.76
N HIS A 110 -11.92 -2.58 -10.39
CA HIS A 110 -11.66 -2.89 -8.98
C HIS A 110 -10.21 -3.32 -8.75
N LEU A 111 -9.68 -3.02 -7.57
CA LEU A 111 -8.48 -3.67 -7.05
C LEU A 111 -8.89 -4.92 -6.29
N HIS A 112 -8.22 -6.03 -6.57
CA HIS A 112 -8.41 -7.29 -5.86
C HIS A 112 -7.36 -7.45 -4.76
N GLU A 113 -7.66 -8.29 -3.77
CA GLU A 113 -6.82 -8.48 -2.58
C GLU A 113 -5.43 -9.05 -2.90
N TYR A 114 -5.34 -9.93 -3.90
CA TYR A 114 -4.11 -10.64 -4.23
C TYR A 114 -3.60 -10.29 -5.63
N GLY A 115 -2.27 -10.19 -5.75
CA GLY A 115 -1.55 -10.14 -7.03
C GLY A 115 -1.27 -11.52 -7.62
N ASP A 116 -2.04 -12.56 -7.25
CA ASP A 116 -1.86 -13.92 -7.74
C ASP A 116 -2.60 -14.12 -9.06
N THR A 117 -1.81 -14.30 -10.13
CA THR A 117 -2.33 -14.55 -11.48
C THR A 117 -2.08 -15.98 -11.96
N THR A 118 -1.73 -16.92 -11.05
CA THR A 118 -1.41 -18.31 -11.41
C THR A 118 -2.60 -19.07 -12.00
N ASN A 119 -3.83 -18.70 -11.63
CA ASN A 119 -5.07 -19.19 -12.25
C ASN A 119 -5.84 -18.04 -12.93
N GLY A 120 -5.10 -17.17 -13.62
CA GLY A 120 -5.65 -15.97 -14.25
C GLY A 120 -6.30 -15.05 -13.23
N CYS A 121 -7.43 -14.45 -13.58
CA CYS A 121 -8.12 -13.51 -12.70
C CYS A 121 -8.81 -14.19 -11.50
N ILE A 122 -9.04 -15.50 -11.55
CA ILE A 122 -9.76 -16.24 -10.51
C ILE A 122 -8.95 -16.26 -9.20
N SER A 123 -7.62 -16.35 -9.29
CA SER A 123 -6.72 -16.39 -8.13
C SER A 123 -6.49 -15.03 -7.47
N THR A 124 -6.96 -13.93 -8.08
CA THR A 124 -6.78 -12.57 -7.51
C THR A 124 -7.61 -12.33 -6.23
N GLY A 125 -8.58 -13.20 -5.94
CA GLY A 125 -9.39 -13.11 -4.72
C GLY A 125 -10.53 -12.09 -4.83
N PRO A 126 -11.13 -11.68 -3.69
CA PRO A 126 -12.20 -10.70 -3.64
C PRO A 126 -11.68 -9.28 -3.88
N HIS A 127 -12.58 -8.28 -3.87
CA HIS A 127 -12.19 -6.87 -3.88
C HIS A 127 -11.34 -6.56 -2.65
N PHE A 128 -10.32 -5.72 -2.82
CA PHE A 128 -9.46 -5.28 -1.74
C PHE A 128 -10.28 -4.53 -0.66
N ASN A 129 -10.43 -5.16 0.51
CA ASN A 129 -11.31 -4.68 1.57
C ASN A 129 -10.65 -4.79 2.96
N PRO A 130 -9.59 -4.00 3.22
CA PRO A 130 -8.89 -4.04 4.52
C PRO A 130 -9.76 -3.58 5.70
N ASN A 131 -10.85 -2.85 5.42
CA ASN A 131 -11.76 -2.32 6.44
C ASN A 131 -13.00 -3.19 6.68
N GLY A 132 -13.19 -4.28 5.92
CA GLY A 132 -14.33 -5.18 6.09
C GLY A 132 -15.70 -4.54 5.81
N LEU A 133 -15.75 -3.54 4.92
CA LEU A 133 -16.97 -2.82 4.57
C LEU A 133 -17.77 -3.58 3.49
N THR A 134 -19.01 -3.15 3.24
CA THR A 134 -19.79 -3.65 2.09
C THR A 134 -19.38 -2.96 0.80
N HIS A 135 -19.59 -3.60 -0.34
CA HIS A 135 -19.37 -3.01 -1.67
C HIS A 135 -20.18 -1.71 -1.86
N GLY A 136 -19.62 -0.74 -2.56
CA GLY A 136 -20.27 0.54 -2.87
C GLY A 136 -19.66 1.27 -4.08
N ALA A 137 -20.27 2.38 -4.47
CA ALA A 137 -19.73 3.29 -5.48
C ALA A 137 -18.56 4.12 -4.92
N PRO A 138 -17.66 4.70 -5.74
CA PRO A 138 -16.53 5.49 -5.26
C PRO A 138 -16.87 6.65 -4.34
N GLU A 139 -18.04 7.26 -4.55
CA GLU A 139 -18.62 8.36 -3.78
C GLU A 139 -19.29 7.92 -2.47
N ASP A 140 -19.52 6.63 -2.27
CA ASP A 140 -20.13 6.10 -1.05
C ASP A 140 -19.11 6.07 0.10
N GLU A 141 -19.55 6.47 1.29
CA GLU A 141 -18.74 6.35 2.52
C GLU A 141 -18.50 4.88 2.89
N VAL A 142 -19.45 4.01 2.57
CA VAL A 142 -19.37 2.56 2.81
C VAL A 142 -19.10 1.85 1.48
N ARG A 143 -17.84 1.51 1.25
CA ARG A 143 -17.37 0.78 0.08
C ARG A 143 -16.12 -0.03 0.40
N HIS A 144 -15.77 -1.00 -0.44
CA HIS A 144 -14.42 -1.57 -0.36
C HIS A 144 -13.38 -0.53 -0.79
N ALA A 145 -12.18 -0.59 -0.21
CA ALA A 145 -11.08 0.29 -0.63
C ALA A 145 -10.71 0.09 -2.12
N GLY A 146 -10.90 -1.12 -2.64
CA GLY A 146 -10.69 -1.47 -4.04
C GLY A 146 -11.84 -1.11 -5.00
N ASP A 147 -12.96 -0.56 -4.53
CA ASP A 147 -14.09 -0.21 -5.40
C ASP A 147 -13.83 1.11 -6.13
N LEU A 148 -13.51 1.05 -7.43
CA LEU A 148 -13.23 2.24 -8.26
C LEU A 148 -14.36 2.58 -9.25
N GLY A 149 -15.52 1.95 -9.10
CA GLY A 149 -16.71 2.25 -9.90
C GLY A 149 -16.61 1.71 -11.32
N ASN A 150 -17.12 2.49 -12.29
CA ASN A 150 -17.17 2.09 -13.68
C ASN A 150 -16.27 2.94 -14.58
N ILE A 151 -15.59 2.28 -15.51
CA ILE A 151 -14.97 2.89 -16.68
C ILE A 151 -15.92 2.75 -17.89
N ILE A 152 -15.84 3.67 -18.85
CA ILE A 152 -16.76 3.72 -20.00
C ILE A 152 -15.97 3.55 -21.30
N ALA A 153 -16.11 2.38 -21.93
CA ALA A 153 -15.52 2.14 -23.25
C ALA A 153 -16.40 2.74 -24.35
N ASN A 154 -15.76 3.41 -25.31
CA ASN A 154 -16.44 3.99 -26.47
C ASN A 154 -16.89 2.89 -27.48
N ALA A 155 -17.46 3.31 -28.61
CA ALA A 155 -17.93 2.40 -29.66
C ALA A 155 -16.82 1.52 -30.27
N ASP A 156 -15.56 1.96 -30.21
CA ASP A 156 -14.39 1.23 -30.70
C ASP A 156 -13.80 0.27 -29.64
N GLY A 157 -14.41 0.19 -28.45
CA GLY A 157 -13.90 -0.62 -27.35
C GLY A 157 -12.66 -0.04 -26.67
N ILE A 158 -12.45 1.26 -26.83
CA ILE A 158 -11.34 2.02 -26.27
C ILE A 158 -11.85 2.84 -25.09
N LEU A 159 -11.10 2.84 -23.99
CA LEU A 159 -11.32 3.76 -22.89
C LEU A 159 -10.66 5.11 -23.22
N PRO A 160 -11.42 6.20 -23.49
CA PRO A 160 -10.84 7.54 -23.50
C PRO A 160 -10.26 7.83 -22.12
N LEU A 161 -9.08 8.48 -22.06
CA LEU A 161 -8.26 8.66 -20.86
C LEU A 161 -9.09 8.84 -19.59
N PHE A 162 -9.06 7.82 -18.72
CA PHE A 162 -9.75 7.83 -17.43
C PHE A 162 -8.75 8.14 -16.33
N SER A 163 -9.08 9.11 -15.48
CA SER A 163 -8.30 9.51 -14.32
C SER A 163 -9.25 9.64 -13.13
N SER A 164 -9.01 8.84 -12.09
CA SER A 164 -9.69 8.99 -10.79
C SER A 164 -8.69 9.54 -9.77
N CYS A 165 -9.14 10.39 -8.83
CA CYS A 165 -8.33 10.92 -7.73
C CYS A 165 -8.86 10.42 -6.38
#